data_AF-A0A538S852-F1
#
_entry.id   AF-A0A538S852-F1
#
_cell.length_a   1.000
_cell.length_b   1.000
_cell.length_c   1.000
_cell.angle_alpha   90.00
_cell.angle_beta   90.00
_cell.angle_gamma   90.00
#
_symmetry.space_group_name_H-M   'P 1'
#
loop_
_entity.id
_entity.type
_entity.pdbx_description
1 polymer ?
#
loop_
_entity_poly.entity_id
_entity_poly.type
_entity_poly.pdbx_seq_one_letter_code
_entity_poly.pdbx_strand_id
1 'polypeptide(L)'
;MLLAPLTLATPVKKAATTGPHIAGTYQLIYRMLPDGKAMTGQDIQGMMTYTATCRNLNVHWAEADGKAVSISYICGYEFKNGEYCEHPMYWMQNNLGEPGLKYDVPANKGDCTKVTVNGKKTTFALSGEPPVVTFEGDSLTAVAEGQFVDHWAKVK
;
A
#
# COMPACT_ATOMS: atom_id res chain seq x y z
N MET A 1 -18.81 55.03 -24.72
CA MET A 1 -19.04 53.85 -23.85
C MET A 1 -18.76 52.62 -24.70
N LEU A 2 -17.61 51.97 -24.55
CA LEU A 2 -17.20 50.80 -25.33
C LEU A 2 -17.69 49.54 -24.61
N LEU A 3 -18.54 48.72 -25.24
CA LEU A 3 -18.88 47.39 -24.75
C LEU A 3 -17.79 46.40 -25.16
N ALA A 4 -17.14 45.76 -24.19
CA ALA A 4 -16.27 44.62 -24.42
C ALA A 4 -17.11 43.33 -24.53
N PRO A 5 -16.81 42.42 -25.48
CA PRO A 5 -17.53 41.16 -25.59
C PRO A 5 -17.08 40.18 -24.50
N LEU A 6 -18.07 39.60 -23.82
CA LEU A 6 -17.91 38.55 -22.82
C LEU A 6 -17.63 37.22 -23.54
N THR A 7 -16.37 36.77 -23.55
CA THR A 7 -16.02 35.42 -24.01
C THR A 7 -16.37 34.40 -22.93
N LEU A 8 -17.38 33.58 -23.21
CA LEU A 8 -17.72 32.40 -22.41
C LEU A 8 -16.61 31.35 -22.56
N ALA A 9 -15.83 31.13 -21.49
CA ALA A 9 -14.87 30.04 -21.42
C ALA A 9 -15.62 28.70 -21.40
N THR A 10 -15.33 27.82 -22.35
CA THR A 10 -15.83 26.45 -22.36
C THR A 10 -15.20 25.66 -21.23
N PRO A 11 -15.98 24.91 -20.42
CA PRO A 11 -15.42 24.10 -19.36
C PRO A 11 -14.61 22.95 -19.97
N VAL A 12 -13.31 22.90 -19.65
CA VAL A 12 -12.46 21.75 -19.94
C VAL A 12 -13.02 20.56 -19.17
N LYS A 13 -13.56 19.56 -19.87
CA LYS A 13 -13.90 18.27 -19.28
C LYS A 13 -12.59 17.64 -18.79
N LYS A 14 -12.41 17.59 -17.47
CA LYS A 14 -11.32 16.86 -16.82
C LYS A 14 -11.47 15.38 -17.22
N ALA A 15 -10.54 14.87 -18.03
CA ALA A 15 -10.51 13.46 -18.38
C ALA A 15 -10.52 12.64 -17.08
N ALA A 16 -11.39 11.63 -17.00
CA ALA A 16 -11.35 10.68 -15.89
C ALA A 16 -9.96 10.03 -15.91
N THR A 17 -9.23 10.14 -14.81
CA THR A 17 -7.91 9.54 -14.67
C THR A 17 -8.09 8.02 -14.73
N THR A 18 -7.82 7.41 -15.88
CA THR A 18 -7.90 5.96 -16.12
C THR A 18 -6.73 5.21 -15.51
N GLY A 19 -6.29 5.62 -14.31
CA GLY A 19 -5.17 5.04 -13.59
C GLY A 19 -5.63 4.23 -12.36
N PRO A 20 -4.75 3.40 -11.79
CA PRO A 20 -5.06 2.65 -10.58
C PRO A 20 -5.56 3.56 -9.44
N HIS A 21 -6.72 3.25 -8.87
CA HIS A 21 -7.36 4.04 -7.81
C HIS A 21 -6.90 3.59 -6.42
N ILE A 22 -5.60 3.66 -6.14
CA ILE A 22 -5.03 3.16 -4.87
C ILE A 22 -4.82 4.24 -3.80
N ALA A 23 -4.90 5.51 -4.17
CA ALA A 23 -4.66 6.63 -3.24
C ALA A 23 -5.62 6.58 -2.03
N GLY A 24 -5.06 6.92 -0.86
CA GLY A 24 -5.77 6.95 0.41
C GLY A 24 -4.90 6.48 1.58
N THR A 25 -5.44 6.66 2.77
CA THR A 25 -4.90 6.08 4.01
C THR A 25 -5.73 4.85 4.36
N TYR A 26 -5.06 3.74 4.69
CA TYR A 26 -5.65 2.45 4.99
C TYR A 26 -5.18 1.99 6.37
N GLN A 27 -6.13 1.64 7.22
CA GLN A 27 -5.87 1.03 8.51
C GLN A 27 -6.00 -0.49 8.41
N LEU A 28 -5.06 -1.22 9.02
CA LEU A 28 -5.16 -2.66 9.18
C LEU A 28 -6.28 -2.98 10.17
N ILE A 29 -7.29 -3.73 9.73
CA ILE A 29 -8.43 -4.11 10.56
C ILE A 29 -8.15 -5.44 11.25
N TYR A 30 -7.65 -6.41 10.50
CA TYR A 30 -7.25 -7.71 11.04
C TYR A 30 -6.31 -8.45 10.08
N ARG A 31 -5.62 -9.45 10.62
CA ARG A 31 -4.82 -10.44 9.88
C ARG A 31 -5.39 -11.83 10.11
N MET A 32 -5.63 -12.59 9.05
CA MET A 32 -5.94 -14.01 9.10
C MET A 32 -4.66 -14.82 9.00
N LEU A 33 -4.46 -15.75 9.93
CA LEU A 33 -3.36 -16.70 9.94
C LEU A 33 -3.73 -18.00 9.22
N PRO A 34 -2.76 -18.87 8.88
CA PRO A 34 -3.01 -20.10 8.12
C PRO A 34 -3.87 -21.11 8.87
N ASP A 35 -3.90 -21.05 10.20
CA ASP A 35 -4.76 -21.85 11.07
C ASP A 35 -6.22 -21.34 11.15
N GLY A 36 -6.54 -20.25 10.44
CA GLY A 36 -7.84 -19.61 10.44
C GLY A 36 -8.07 -18.66 11.61
N LYS A 37 -7.08 -18.44 12.49
CA LYS A 37 -7.18 -17.48 13.59
C LYS A 37 -7.02 -16.05 13.08
N ALA A 38 -7.84 -15.14 13.60
CA ALA A 38 -7.71 -13.71 13.37
C ALA A 38 -6.84 -13.05 14.45
N MET A 39 -5.88 -12.20 14.04
CA MET A 39 -5.20 -11.23 14.89
C MET A 39 -5.90 -9.87 14.75
N THR A 40 -6.18 -9.21 15.88
CA THR A 40 -6.91 -7.93 15.91
C THR A 40 -6.42 -7.04 17.06
N GLY A 41 -6.82 -5.76 17.05
CA GLY A 41 -6.69 -4.90 18.23
C GLY A 41 -5.25 -4.53 18.59
N GLN A 42 -4.77 -4.97 19.76
CA GLN A 42 -3.41 -4.69 20.22
C GLN A 42 -2.38 -5.71 19.71
N ASP A 43 -2.82 -6.89 19.26
CA ASP A 43 -1.93 -7.92 18.75
C ASP A 43 -1.38 -7.59 17.36
N ILE A 44 -2.05 -6.68 16.64
CA ILE A 44 -1.63 -6.20 15.34
C ILE A 44 -2.21 -4.82 15.05
N GLN A 45 -1.38 -3.90 14.59
CA GLN A 45 -1.82 -2.60 14.11
C GLN A 45 -0.98 -2.19 12.90
N GLY A 46 -1.63 -1.51 11.97
CA GLY A 46 -0.96 -1.00 10.79
C GLY A 46 -1.68 0.19 10.21
N MET A 47 -0.89 1.07 9.61
CA MET A 47 -1.35 2.20 8.82
C MET A 47 -0.52 2.26 7.54
N MET A 48 -1.19 2.39 6.41
CA MET A 48 -0.57 2.52 5.11
C MET A 48 -1.17 3.70 4.37
N THR A 49 -0.35 4.57 3.80
CA THR A 49 -0.83 5.72 3.01
C THR A 49 -0.23 5.68 1.63
N TYR A 50 -1.09 5.81 0.61
CA TYR A 50 -0.69 6.07 -0.77
C TYR A 50 -1.12 7.49 -1.15
N THR A 51 -0.14 8.32 -1.53
CA THR A 51 -0.39 9.59 -2.20
C THR A 51 -0.40 9.39 -3.72
N ALA A 52 -0.19 10.42 -4.52
CA ALA A 52 -0.01 10.24 -5.96
C ALA A 52 1.34 9.59 -6.32
N THR A 53 2.36 9.76 -5.48
CA THR A 53 3.76 9.43 -5.81
C THR A 53 4.53 8.74 -4.67
N CYS A 54 3.93 8.61 -3.48
CA CYS A 54 4.63 8.05 -2.32
C CYS A 54 3.75 7.05 -1.57
N ARG A 55 4.38 6.01 -1.04
CA ARG A 55 3.81 5.06 -0.09
C ARG A 55 4.49 5.26 1.26
N ASN A 56 3.71 5.26 2.33
CA ASN A 56 4.17 5.14 3.71
C ASN A 56 3.48 3.92 4.33
N LEU A 57 4.24 3.07 5.02
CA LEU A 57 3.72 1.91 5.75
C LEU A 57 4.33 1.91 7.15
N ASN A 58 3.50 1.70 8.15
CA ASN A 58 3.91 1.27 9.48
C ASN A 58 3.03 0.09 9.88
N VAL A 59 3.63 -1.02 10.29
CA VAL A 59 2.90 -2.18 10.81
C VAL A 59 3.69 -2.80 11.95
N HIS A 60 2.98 -3.22 13.00
CA HIS A 60 3.54 -4.03 14.07
C HIS A 60 2.57 -5.13 14.43
N TRP A 61 3.11 -6.25 14.92
CA TRP A 61 2.34 -7.36 15.44
C TRP A 61 3.11 -8.08 16.54
N ALA A 62 2.38 -8.78 17.40
CA ALA A 62 2.95 -9.71 18.36
C ALA A 62 3.08 -11.10 17.73
N GLU A 63 4.26 -11.70 17.86
CA GLU A 63 4.48 -13.11 17.55
C GLU A 63 3.90 -14.01 18.64
N ALA A 64 3.82 -15.32 18.37
CA ALA A 64 3.28 -16.30 19.32
C ALA A 64 4.01 -16.33 20.67
N ASP A 65 5.29 -15.94 20.71
CA ASP A 65 6.11 -15.83 21.92
C ASP A 65 5.98 -14.47 22.63
N GLY A 66 5.11 -13.58 22.13
CA GLY A 66 4.86 -12.24 22.66
C GLY A 66 5.86 -11.19 22.21
N LYS A 67 6.88 -11.53 21.41
CA LYS A 67 7.82 -10.53 20.88
C LYS A 67 7.14 -9.67 19.83
N ALA A 68 7.37 -8.37 19.91
CA ALA A 68 6.92 -7.43 18.90
C ALA A 68 7.82 -7.49 17.66
N VAL A 69 7.20 -7.62 16.49
CA VAL A 69 7.81 -7.44 15.18
C VAL A 69 7.20 -6.18 14.56
N SER A 70 8.02 -5.39 13.87
CA SER A 70 7.53 -4.20 13.19
C SER A 70 8.29 -3.88 11.91
N ILE A 71 7.61 -3.19 11.01
CA ILE A 71 8.16 -2.65 9.76
C ILE A 71 7.68 -1.21 9.62
N SER A 72 8.60 -0.32 9.28
CA SER A 72 8.32 1.02 8.79
C SER A 72 9.00 1.20 7.44
N TYR A 73 8.24 1.68 6.45
CA TYR A 73 8.72 1.79 5.08
C TYR A 73 8.17 3.06 4.42
N ILE A 74 9.06 3.79 3.74
CA ILE A 74 8.71 4.92 2.90
C ILE A 74 9.36 4.71 1.55
N CYS A 75 8.58 4.87 0.48
CA CYS A 75 9.11 4.89 -0.87
C CYS A 75 8.37 5.90 -1.74
N GLY A 76 9.07 6.37 -2.77
CA GLY A 76 8.40 6.88 -3.96
C GLY A 76 7.86 5.69 -4.76
N TYR A 77 6.84 5.91 -5.58
CA TYR A 77 6.43 4.93 -6.55
C TYR A 77 5.87 5.57 -7.82
N GLU A 78 5.86 4.81 -8.90
CA GLU A 78 5.18 5.17 -10.14
C GLU A 78 4.46 3.97 -10.76
N PHE A 79 3.41 4.27 -11.53
CA PHE A 79 2.80 3.32 -12.45
C PHE A 79 3.30 3.62 -13.86
N LYS A 80 4.01 2.67 -14.47
CA LYS A 80 4.64 2.84 -15.78
C LYS A 80 4.52 1.58 -16.60
N ASN A 81 4.04 1.69 -17.84
CA ASN A 81 3.94 0.56 -18.79
C ASN A 81 3.22 -0.69 -18.23
N GLY A 82 2.22 -0.50 -17.36
CA GLY A 82 1.50 -1.62 -16.73
C GLY A 82 2.25 -2.25 -15.55
N GLU A 83 3.26 -1.57 -15.01
CA GLU A 83 4.03 -1.98 -13.85
C GLU A 83 3.91 -0.96 -12.72
N TYR A 84 4.13 -1.42 -11.49
CA TYR A 84 4.27 -0.63 -10.27
C TYR A 84 5.73 -0.71 -9.83
N CYS A 85 6.41 0.42 -9.78
CA CYS A 85 7.84 0.52 -9.45
C CYS A 85 8.01 1.28 -8.14
N GLU A 86 8.73 0.72 -7.17
CA GLU A 86 9.05 1.40 -5.92
C GLU A 86 10.47 1.98 -5.94
N HIS A 87 10.64 3.12 -5.29
CA HIS A 87 11.91 3.78 -5.06
C HIS A 87 12.11 3.92 -3.55
N PRO A 88 12.73 2.93 -2.88
CA PRO A 88 12.92 2.95 -1.44
C PRO A 88 13.61 4.24 -0.97
N MET A 89 13.05 4.87 0.06
CA MET A 89 13.60 6.08 0.68
C MET A 89 14.00 5.84 2.14
N TYR A 90 13.24 5.01 2.85
CA TYR A 90 13.49 4.66 4.24
C TYR A 90 12.98 3.27 4.54
N TRP A 91 13.73 2.51 5.33
CA TRP A 91 13.33 1.22 5.88
C TRP A 91 13.72 1.17 7.36
N MET A 92 12.85 0.56 8.16
CA MET A 92 13.17 0.07 9.48
C MET A 92 12.42 -1.23 9.69
N GLN A 93 13.12 -2.24 10.22
CA GLN A 93 12.49 -3.45 10.72
C GLN A 93 12.98 -3.74 12.13
N ASN A 94 12.11 -4.34 12.93
CA ASN A 94 12.42 -4.83 14.25
C ASN A 94 12.06 -6.31 14.34
N ASN A 95 13.01 -7.17 14.73
CA ASN A 95 12.79 -8.60 14.97
C ASN A 95 12.18 -9.38 13.79
N LEU A 96 12.27 -8.85 12.56
CA LEU A 96 11.79 -9.54 11.36
C LEU A 96 12.88 -10.46 10.81
N GLY A 97 12.75 -11.77 11.05
CA GLY A 97 13.70 -12.80 10.63
C GLY A 97 15.01 -12.83 11.43
N GLU A 98 15.45 -11.68 11.94
CA GLU A 98 16.64 -11.55 12.79
C GLU A 98 16.37 -10.61 13.97
N PRO A 99 16.96 -10.86 15.16
CA PRO A 99 16.76 -10.01 16.33
C PRO A 99 17.26 -8.58 16.15
N GLY A 100 16.55 -7.63 16.77
CA GLY A 100 16.94 -6.24 16.87
C GLY A 100 16.44 -5.35 15.74
N LEU A 101 16.87 -4.08 15.79
CA LEU A 101 16.52 -3.03 14.83
C LEU A 101 17.50 -3.00 13.67
N LYS A 102 16.98 -2.91 12.45
CA LYS A 102 17.76 -2.71 11.22
C LYS A 102 17.16 -1.60 10.38
N TYR A 103 18.03 -0.86 9.68
CA TYR A 103 17.65 0.25 8.81
C TYR A 103 18.05 0.05 7.34
N ASP A 104 18.78 -1.02 7.04
CA ASP A 104 19.17 -1.35 5.68
C ASP A 104 17.96 -1.78 4.85
N VAL A 105 17.79 -1.18 3.68
CA VAL A 105 16.78 -1.58 2.71
C VAL A 105 17.15 -2.99 2.19
N PRO A 106 16.24 -3.97 2.23
CA PRO A 106 16.49 -5.31 1.67
C PRO A 106 16.92 -5.26 0.19
N ALA A 107 17.87 -6.10 -0.22
CA ALA A 107 18.43 -6.05 -1.58
C ALA A 107 17.42 -6.35 -2.71
N ASN A 108 16.32 -7.04 -2.41
CA ASN A 108 15.24 -7.39 -3.33
C ASN A 108 14.11 -6.33 -3.39
N LYS A 109 14.33 -5.16 -2.78
CA LYS A 109 13.37 -4.05 -2.77
C LYS A 109 13.60 -3.09 -3.92
N GLY A 110 12.51 -2.53 -4.44
CA GLY A 110 12.55 -1.45 -5.42
C GLY A 110 12.46 -1.89 -6.89
N ASP A 111 12.24 -3.18 -7.16
CA ASP A 111 11.95 -3.63 -8.52
C ASP A 111 10.51 -3.28 -8.93
N CYS A 112 10.27 -3.29 -10.24
CA CYS A 112 8.94 -3.12 -10.81
C CYS A 112 8.18 -4.46 -10.82
N THR A 113 6.88 -4.42 -10.51
CA THR A 113 6.00 -5.59 -10.59
C THR A 113 4.81 -5.33 -11.51
N LYS A 114 4.33 -6.37 -12.19
CA LYS A 114 3.20 -6.25 -13.10
C LYS A 114 1.92 -5.88 -12.36
N VAL A 115 1.14 -4.99 -12.96
CA VAL A 115 -0.13 -4.50 -12.44
C VAL A 115 -1.27 -5.04 -13.30
N THR A 116 -2.24 -5.66 -12.66
CA THR A 116 -3.50 -6.06 -13.28
C THR A 116 -4.60 -5.09 -12.85
N VAL A 117 -5.32 -4.51 -13.82
CA VAL A 117 -6.48 -3.64 -13.57
C VAL A 117 -7.71 -4.25 -14.22
N ASN A 118 -8.70 -4.60 -13.41
CA ASN A 118 -9.98 -5.15 -13.85
C ASN A 118 -11.13 -4.30 -13.28
N GLY A 119 -11.62 -3.34 -14.06
CA GLY A 119 -12.61 -2.37 -13.59
C GLY A 119 -12.06 -1.51 -12.45
N LYS A 120 -12.66 -1.60 -11.26
CA LYS A 120 -12.23 -0.87 -10.05
C LYS A 120 -11.18 -1.62 -9.22
N LYS A 121 -10.81 -2.84 -9.63
CA LYS A 121 -9.86 -3.69 -8.93
C LYS A 121 -8.46 -3.51 -9.49
N THR A 122 -7.49 -3.25 -8.63
CA THR A 122 -6.05 -3.17 -8.98
C THR A 122 -5.29 -4.19 -8.15
N THR A 123 -4.48 -5.04 -8.79
CA THR A 123 -3.68 -6.08 -8.12
C THR A 123 -2.24 -6.08 -8.60
N PHE A 124 -1.27 -6.18 -7.69
CA PHE A 124 0.17 -6.30 -7.98
C PHE A 124 0.93 -6.90 -6.79
N ALA A 125 2.13 -7.43 -7.03
CA ALA A 125 3.04 -7.88 -5.98
C ALA A 125 3.85 -6.70 -5.43
N LEU A 126 4.20 -6.72 -4.15
CA LEU A 126 5.15 -5.74 -3.59
C LEU A 126 6.57 -6.29 -3.76
N SER A 127 7.45 -5.55 -4.46
CA SER A 127 8.82 -6.00 -4.71
C SER A 127 9.54 -6.33 -3.41
N GLY A 128 10.13 -7.52 -3.30
CA GLY A 128 10.89 -7.92 -2.11
C GLY A 128 10.06 -8.06 -0.83
N GLU A 129 8.74 -8.07 -0.95
CA GLU A 129 7.77 -8.26 0.12
C GLU A 129 6.93 -9.52 -0.22
N PRO A 130 6.58 -10.38 0.76
CA PRO A 130 5.74 -11.53 0.49
C PRO A 130 4.36 -11.23 -0.13
N PRO A 131 3.64 -10.14 0.24
CA PRO A 131 2.26 -9.97 -0.19
C PRO A 131 2.05 -9.59 -1.66
N VAL A 132 1.01 -10.18 -2.24
CA VAL A 132 0.26 -9.61 -3.36
C VAL A 132 -0.87 -8.74 -2.82
N VAL A 133 -0.89 -7.48 -3.24
CA VAL A 133 -1.91 -6.51 -2.82
C VAL A 133 -3.03 -6.39 -3.83
N THR A 134 -4.24 -6.21 -3.34
CA THR A 134 -5.45 -5.96 -4.12
C THR A 134 -6.20 -4.79 -3.53
N PHE A 135 -6.43 -3.76 -4.35
CA PHE A 135 -7.24 -2.59 -4.03
C PHE A 135 -8.59 -2.70 -4.73
N GLU A 136 -9.67 -2.49 -3.99
CA GLU A 136 -11.03 -2.45 -4.52
C GLU A 136 -11.92 -1.52 -3.68
N GLY A 137 -12.28 -0.36 -4.24
CA GLY A 137 -13.06 0.66 -3.54
C GLY A 137 -12.34 1.20 -2.30
N ASP A 138 -12.94 0.98 -1.13
CA ASP A 138 -12.41 1.39 0.18
C ASP A 138 -11.64 0.25 0.88
N SER A 139 -11.34 -0.84 0.17
CA SER A 139 -10.65 -2.00 0.73
C SER A 139 -9.28 -2.22 0.08
N LEU A 140 -8.35 -2.69 0.91
CA LEU A 140 -7.06 -3.23 0.49
C LEU A 140 -6.90 -4.61 1.15
N THR A 141 -6.57 -5.63 0.36
CA THR A 141 -6.20 -6.96 0.88
C THR A 141 -4.76 -7.26 0.50
N ALA A 142 -3.95 -7.75 1.44
CA ALA A 142 -2.58 -8.18 1.18
C ALA A 142 -2.44 -9.66 1.51
N VAL A 143 -2.15 -10.49 0.51
CA VAL A 143 -2.06 -11.96 0.66
C VAL A 143 -0.61 -12.38 0.57
N ALA A 144 -0.05 -12.88 1.67
CA ALA A 144 1.22 -13.59 1.70
C ALA A 144 0.93 -15.10 1.75
N GLU A 145 1.13 -15.78 0.63
CA GLU A 145 0.77 -17.20 0.48
C GLU A 145 1.42 -18.06 1.57
N GLY A 146 0.60 -18.89 2.24
CA GLY A 146 1.02 -19.76 3.34
C GLY A 146 1.38 -19.03 4.64
N GLN A 147 1.29 -17.69 4.69
CA GLN A 147 1.70 -16.90 5.86
C GLN A 147 0.53 -16.13 6.47
N PHE A 148 -0.17 -15.31 5.68
CA PHE A 148 -1.29 -14.52 6.18
C PHE A 148 -2.14 -13.88 5.08
N VAL A 149 -3.32 -13.41 5.47
CA VAL A 149 -4.14 -12.46 4.70
C VAL A 149 -4.46 -11.25 5.57
N ASP A 150 -3.98 -10.08 5.16
CA ASP A 150 -4.30 -8.81 5.83
C ASP A 150 -5.48 -8.13 5.17
N HIS A 151 -6.41 -7.65 6.00
CA HIS A 151 -7.56 -6.89 5.58
C HIS A 151 -7.47 -5.45 6.07
N TRP A 152 -7.40 -4.53 5.13
CA TRP A 152 -7.23 -3.11 5.36
C TRP A 152 -8.48 -2.36 4.87
N ALA A 153 -8.86 -1.33 5.61
CA ALA A 153 -9.95 -0.43 5.21
C ALA A 153 -9.45 1.00 5.08
N LYS A 154 -9.92 1.69 4.05
CA LYS A 154 -9.66 3.12 3.83
C LYS A 154 -10.27 3.92 4.99
N VAL A 155 -9.47 4.80 5.57
CA VAL A 155 -9.89 5.77 6.59
C VAL A 155 -10.75 6.84 5.93
N LYS A 156 -11.86 7.21 6.58
CA LYS A 156 -12.85 8.19 6.10
C LYS A 156 -12.67 9.55 6.77
#